data_AF-A0A9X4ASA6-F1
#
_entry.id   AF-A0A9X4ASA6-F1
#
_cell.length_a   1.000
_cell.length_b   1.000
_cell.length_c   1.000
_cell.angle_alpha   90.00
_cell.angle_beta   90.00
_cell.angle_gamma   90.00
#
_symmetry.space_group_name_H-M   'P 1'
#
loop_
_entity.id
_entity.type
_entity.pdbx_description
1 polymer ?
#
loop_
_entity_poly.entity_id
_entity_poly.type
_entity_poly.pdbx_seq_one_letter_code
_entity_poly.pdbx_strand_id
1 'polypeptide(L)'
;MSSLRTFVRPLAFALAFVFATAPLAASAEEKGKAPRVEKVDKKKHGKGEFPMESARFDEKVEEKIKHAREQMESLLAAHPLPESMKAQIRKDFEAGAAAIRAAAKEAGKDGKVTRDEAKDVKKLAKELKENAREKFGKEARRDGKKRERREKRAS
;
A
#
# COMPACT_ATOMS: atom_id res chain seq x y z
N MET A 1 23.54 -37.14 -13.30
CA MET A 1 24.52 -36.56 -14.24
C MET A 1 23.77 -35.74 -15.28
N SER A 2 24.39 -34.64 -15.73
CA SER A 2 24.03 -33.78 -16.88
C SER A 2 22.90 -32.76 -16.60
N SER A 3 23.16 -31.46 -16.32
CA SER A 3 23.86 -30.36 -17.05
C SER A 3 23.08 -29.76 -18.22
N LEU A 4 22.97 -28.40 -18.24
CA LEU A 4 22.98 -27.43 -19.37
C LEU A 4 22.09 -26.21 -19.04
N ARG A 5 22.61 -25.10 -18.51
CA ARG A 5 23.21 -23.92 -19.19
C ARG A 5 22.21 -23.02 -19.97
N THR A 6 21.89 -21.88 -19.34
CA THR A 6 21.76 -20.50 -19.87
C THR A 6 21.51 -20.24 -21.36
N PHE A 7 20.51 -19.40 -21.66
CA PHE A 7 20.54 -18.45 -22.78
C PHE A 7 20.12 -17.04 -22.36
N VAL A 8 21.09 -16.13 -22.47
CA VAL A 8 20.97 -14.67 -22.45
C VAL A 8 20.50 -14.22 -23.83
N ARG A 9 19.61 -13.22 -23.91
CA ARG A 9 19.37 -12.50 -25.17
C ARG A 9 19.20 -11.00 -24.89
N PRO A 10 20.20 -10.16 -25.22
CA PRO A 10 20.07 -8.72 -25.17
C PRO A 10 19.46 -8.25 -26.49
N LEU A 11 18.54 -7.28 -26.45
CA LEU A 11 18.10 -6.59 -27.65
C LEU A 11 18.25 -5.10 -27.42
N ALA A 12 19.44 -4.61 -27.80
CA ALA A 12 19.74 -3.22 -27.97
C ALA A 12 19.07 -2.74 -29.27
N PHE A 13 18.24 -1.71 -29.17
CA PHE A 13 17.90 -0.87 -30.30
C PHE A 13 18.38 0.54 -29.99
N ALA A 14 19.58 0.84 -30.48
CA ALA A 14 20.04 2.20 -30.69
C ALA A 14 19.38 2.69 -31.98
N LEU A 15 18.60 3.77 -31.90
CA LEU A 15 18.21 4.52 -33.08
C LEU A 15 18.31 6.00 -32.74
N ALA A 16 19.48 6.55 -33.07
CA ALA A 16 19.71 7.97 -33.13
C ALA A 16 18.85 8.56 -34.26
N PHE A 17 18.09 9.61 -33.94
CA PHE A 17 17.67 10.58 -34.96
C PHE A 17 17.97 11.98 -34.44
N VAL A 18 18.54 12.72 -35.36
CA VAL A 18 19.32 13.94 -35.20
C VAL A 18 18.51 15.09 -35.80
N PHE A 19 18.68 16.29 -35.22
CA PHE A 19 18.33 17.63 -35.75
C PHE A 19 16.86 17.93 -36.13
N ALA A 20 16.29 18.94 -35.47
CA ALA A 20 16.00 20.23 -36.12
C ALA A 20 15.47 21.26 -35.11
N THR A 21 16.23 22.34 -34.97
CA THR A 21 15.84 23.63 -34.39
C THR A 21 14.94 24.39 -35.35
N ALA A 22 13.77 24.87 -34.91
CA ALA A 22 13.24 26.22 -35.19
C ALA A 22 11.88 26.46 -34.50
N PRO A 23 11.59 27.68 -34.03
CA PRO A 23 10.37 28.06 -33.33
C PRO A 23 9.29 28.55 -34.31
N LEU A 24 8.02 28.24 -34.06
CA LEU A 24 6.93 29.03 -34.64
C LEU A 24 5.74 29.07 -33.68
N ALA A 25 5.43 30.31 -33.32
CA ALA A 25 4.21 30.71 -32.67
C ALA A 25 3.00 30.55 -33.60
N ALA A 26 1.84 30.55 -32.95
CA ALA A 26 0.57 31.03 -33.46
C ALA A 26 -0.23 30.12 -34.41
N SER A 27 -1.35 29.66 -33.83
CA SER A 27 -2.70 29.69 -34.38
C SER A 27 -3.29 28.41 -34.96
N ALA A 28 -4.59 28.31 -34.65
CA ALA A 28 -5.65 27.59 -35.36
C ALA A 28 -5.81 26.10 -35.06
N GLU A 29 -6.74 25.86 -34.13
CA GLU A 29 -7.97 25.11 -34.38
C GLU A 29 -7.96 23.57 -34.41
N GLU A 30 -8.94 23.06 -33.67
CA GLU A 30 -9.68 21.81 -33.87
C GLU A 30 -9.17 20.49 -33.27
N LYS A 31 -10.17 19.80 -32.70
CA LYS A 31 -10.30 18.37 -32.39
C LYS A 31 -9.78 17.91 -31.03
N GLY A 32 -10.77 17.61 -30.19
CA GLY A 32 -10.62 17.05 -28.86
C GLY A 32 -9.68 15.87 -28.84
N LYS A 33 -8.67 15.98 -27.98
CA LYS A 33 -7.87 14.85 -27.51
C LYS A 33 -8.14 14.69 -26.03
N ALA A 34 -8.69 13.53 -25.70
CA ALA A 34 -8.78 12.98 -24.37
C ALA A 34 -7.48 13.27 -23.58
N PRO A 35 -7.56 13.56 -22.27
CA PRO A 35 -6.39 13.86 -21.47
C PRO A 35 -5.44 12.67 -21.53
N ARG A 36 -4.32 12.89 -22.23
CA ARG A 36 -3.16 12.00 -22.22
C ARG A 36 -2.78 11.87 -20.76
N VAL A 37 -3.03 10.70 -20.17
CA VAL A 37 -2.63 10.34 -18.82
C VAL A 37 -1.14 10.61 -18.72
N GLU A 38 -0.85 11.76 -18.13
CA GLU A 38 0.49 12.18 -17.75
C GLU A 38 1.00 11.05 -16.86
N LYS A 39 2.06 10.38 -17.32
CA LYS A 39 2.72 9.36 -16.52
C LYS A 39 3.29 10.11 -15.33
N VAL A 40 2.49 10.16 -14.25
CA VAL A 40 2.88 10.69 -12.96
C VAL A 40 4.25 10.10 -12.66
N ASP A 41 5.26 10.97 -12.72
CA ASP A 41 6.61 10.64 -12.31
C ASP A 41 6.50 9.87 -11.01
N LYS A 42 7.14 8.69 -10.98
CA LYS A 42 7.30 7.90 -9.77
C LYS A 42 7.99 8.81 -8.77
N LYS A 43 7.22 9.55 -7.96
CA LYS A 43 7.69 10.30 -6.81
C LYS A 43 8.54 9.28 -6.07
N LYS A 44 9.86 9.48 -6.08
CA LYS A 44 10.77 8.77 -5.20
C LYS A 44 10.10 8.91 -3.84
N HIS A 45 9.67 7.79 -3.25
CA HIS A 45 9.12 7.80 -1.90
C HIS A 45 10.25 8.33 -1.03
N GLY A 46 10.26 9.65 -0.84
CA GLY A 46 11.21 10.36 -0.02
C GLY A 46 11.11 9.67 1.32
N LYS A 47 12.17 8.94 1.65
CA LYS A 47 12.40 8.48 3.02
C LYS A 47 12.19 9.74 3.85
N GLY A 48 11.23 9.73 4.78
CA GLY A 48 10.94 10.91 5.59
C GLY A 48 12.25 11.51 6.08
N GLU A 49 12.33 12.83 6.17
CA GLU A 49 13.49 13.51 6.72
C GLU A 49 13.69 12.99 8.15
N PHE A 50 14.65 12.10 8.31
CA PHE A 50 15.05 11.53 9.58
C PHE A 50 16.45 12.06 9.89
N PRO A 51 16.76 12.39 11.15
CA PRO A 51 15.91 12.27 12.34
C PRO A 51 14.74 13.28 12.34
N MET A 52 13.57 12.88 12.82
CA MET A 52 12.41 13.78 12.96
C MET A 52 11.99 13.91 14.43
N GLU A 53 11.29 14.98 14.79
CA GLU A 53 10.76 15.14 16.13
C GLU A 53 9.74 14.05 16.48
N SER A 54 9.76 13.57 17.72
CA SER A 54 8.85 12.53 18.21
C SER A 54 7.38 12.94 18.08
N ALA A 55 7.03 14.19 18.41
CA ALA A 55 5.66 14.69 18.28
C ALA A 55 5.14 14.62 16.84
N ARG A 56 5.97 15.02 15.86
CA ARG A 56 5.63 14.90 14.43
C ARG A 56 5.52 13.44 13.97
N PHE A 57 6.26 12.53 14.61
CA PHE A 57 6.17 11.11 14.29
C PHE A 57 4.86 10.52 14.83
N ASP A 58 4.50 10.86 16.07
CA ASP A 58 3.24 10.46 16.70
C ASP A 58 2.03 10.95 15.90
N GLU A 59 2.04 12.21 15.44
CA GLU A 59 1.00 12.76 14.55
C GLU A 59 0.84 11.92 13.27
N LYS A 60 1.95 11.57 12.61
CA LYS A 60 1.93 10.72 11.40
C LYS A 60 1.41 9.32 11.71
N VAL A 61 1.77 8.75 12.86
CA VAL A 61 1.29 7.44 13.28
C VAL A 61 -0.23 7.49 13.51
N GLU A 62 -0.75 8.50 14.21
CA GLU A 62 -2.19 8.67 14.42
C GLU A 62 -2.95 8.90 13.12
N GLU A 63 -2.42 9.73 12.20
CA GLU A 63 -3.02 9.93 10.88
C GLU A 63 -3.13 8.61 10.11
N LYS A 64 -2.07 7.77 10.15
CA LYS A 64 -2.09 6.44 9.51
C LYS A 64 -3.06 5.48 10.18
N ILE A 65 -3.18 5.52 11.50
CA ILE A 65 -4.16 4.70 12.24
C ILE A 65 -5.58 5.12 11.87
N LYS A 66 -5.87 6.42 11.81
CA LYS A 66 -7.19 6.95 11.40
C LYS A 66 -7.54 6.50 9.98
N HIS A 67 -6.65 6.74 9.02
CA HIS A 67 -6.87 6.33 7.64
C HIS A 67 -7.03 4.80 7.50
N ALA A 68 -6.27 4.01 8.27
CA ALA A 68 -6.41 2.56 8.28
C ALA A 68 -7.77 2.10 8.86
N ARG A 69 -8.28 2.81 9.87
CA ARG A 69 -9.62 2.55 10.44
C ARG A 69 -10.72 2.81 9.41
N GLU A 70 -10.67 3.94 8.72
CA GLU A 70 -11.63 4.29 7.67
C GLU A 70 -11.62 3.25 6.54
N GLN A 71 -10.44 2.83 6.09
CA GLN A 71 -10.32 1.77 5.09
C GLN A 71 -10.88 0.43 5.59
N MET A 72 -10.62 0.07 6.85
CA MET A 72 -11.18 -1.13 7.46
C MET A 72 -12.71 -1.06 7.50
N GLU A 73 -13.28 0.03 7.99
CA GLU A 73 -14.73 0.20 8.08
C GLU A 73 -15.40 0.18 6.70
N SER A 74 -14.78 0.81 5.70
CA SER A 74 -15.20 0.74 4.30
C SER A 74 -15.22 -0.70 3.77
N LEU A 75 -14.18 -1.49 4.05
CA LEU A 75 -14.11 -2.90 3.63
C LEU A 75 -15.12 -3.78 4.38
N LEU A 76 -15.35 -3.53 5.67
CA LEU A 76 -16.36 -4.24 6.46
C LEU A 76 -17.79 -3.90 6.03
N ALA A 77 -18.01 -2.70 5.48
CA ALA A 77 -19.29 -2.31 4.89
C ALA A 77 -19.49 -2.92 3.50
N ALA A 78 -18.43 -2.97 2.67
CA ALA A 78 -18.47 -3.52 1.33
C ALA A 78 -18.61 -5.06 1.31
N HIS A 79 -18.09 -5.76 2.33
CA HIS A 79 -18.15 -7.21 2.41
C HIS A 79 -19.19 -7.68 3.43
N PRO A 80 -20.14 -8.55 3.04
CA PRO A 80 -21.09 -9.15 3.97
C PRO A 80 -20.38 -10.20 4.83
N LEU A 81 -19.79 -9.74 5.94
CA LEU A 81 -19.23 -10.58 7.00
C LEU A 81 -20.22 -10.69 8.16
N PRO A 82 -20.22 -11.80 8.91
CA PRO A 82 -21.02 -11.90 10.13
C PRO A 82 -20.56 -10.86 11.15
N GLU A 83 -21.51 -10.27 11.89
CA GLU A 83 -21.23 -9.20 12.87
C GLU A 83 -20.21 -9.62 13.94
N SER A 84 -20.20 -10.89 14.33
CA SER A 84 -19.19 -11.44 15.24
C SER A 84 -17.75 -11.30 14.70
N MET A 85 -17.54 -11.56 13.40
CA MET A 85 -16.23 -11.37 12.76
C MET A 85 -15.91 -9.89 12.59
N LYS A 86 -16.88 -9.03 12.26
CA LYS A 86 -16.65 -7.58 12.18
C LYS A 86 -16.20 -7.01 13.53
N ALA A 87 -16.83 -7.43 14.63
CA ALA A 87 -16.44 -7.04 15.98
C ALA A 87 -15.04 -7.54 16.33
N GLN A 88 -14.70 -8.78 15.99
CA GLN A 88 -13.36 -9.32 16.21
C GLN A 88 -12.29 -8.56 15.40
N ILE A 89 -12.57 -8.22 14.14
CA ILE A 89 -11.65 -7.43 13.30
C ILE A 89 -11.42 -6.04 13.90
N ARG A 90 -12.48 -5.36 14.36
CA ARG A 90 -12.35 -4.06 15.04
C ARG A 90 -11.51 -4.16 16.31
N LYS A 91 -11.74 -5.19 17.13
CA LYS A 91 -10.99 -5.44 18.36
C LYS A 91 -9.51 -5.73 18.10
N ASP A 92 -9.21 -6.59 17.13
CA ASP A 92 -7.84 -6.92 16.74
C ASP A 92 -7.12 -5.69 16.15
N PHE A 93 -7.84 -4.84 15.40
CA PHE A 93 -7.31 -3.58 14.89
C PHE A 93 -6.96 -2.60 16.03
N GLU A 94 -7.85 -2.41 17.00
CA GLU A 94 -7.58 -1.52 18.15
C GLU A 94 -6.40 -2.01 18.99
N ALA A 95 -6.28 -3.32 19.20
CA ALA A 95 -5.12 -3.91 19.87
C ALA A 95 -3.82 -3.65 19.09
N GLY A 96 -3.83 -3.82 17.76
CA GLY A 96 -2.69 -3.50 16.91
C GLY A 96 -2.33 -2.01 16.91
N ALA A 97 -3.33 -1.13 16.86
CA ALA A 97 -3.14 0.32 16.93
C ALA A 97 -2.52 0.74 18.28
N ALA A 98 -2.95 0.14 19.40
CA ALA A 98 -2.35 0.36 20.71
C ALA A 98 -0.87 -0.07 20.74
N ALA A 99 -0.53 -1.22 20.14
CA ALA A 99 0.85 -1.68 20.05
C ALA A 99 1.73 -0.74 19.20
N ILE A 100 1.21 -0.22 18.08
CA ILE A 100 1.93 0.74 17.23
C ILE A 100 2.13 2.07 17.97
N ARG A 101 1.13 2.57 18.70
CA ARG A 101 1.25 3.78 19.54
C ARG A 101 2.28 3.61 20.64
N ALA A 102 2.30 2.45 21.31
CA ALA A 102 3.30 2.15 22.33
C ALA A 102 4.70 2.14 21.72
N ALA A 103 4.88 1.47 20.58
CA ALA A 103 6.17 1.45 19.87
C ALA A 103 6.61 2.84 19.39
N ALA A 104 5.68 3.69 18.96
CA ALA A 104 5.97 5.07 18.58
C ALA A 104 6.44 5.92 19.77
N LYS A 105 5.79 5.78 20.93
CA LYS A 105 6.22 6.44 22.18
C LYS A 105 7.59 5.97 22.64
N GLU A 106 7.86 4.67 22.55
CA GLU A 106 9.17 4.10 22.87
C GLU A 106 10.27 4.66 21.94
N ALA A 107 10.00 4.71 20.63
CA ALA A 107 10.90 5.32 19.65
C ALA A 107 11.11 6.83 19.86
N GLY A 108 10.16 7.51 20.51
CA GLY A 108 10.19 8.95 20.74
C GLY A 108 10.80 9.38 22.08
N LYS A 109 11.28 8.44 22.92
CA LYS A 109 11.81 8.73 24.27
C LYS A 109 12.98 9.73 24.26
N ASP A 110 13.80 9.69 23.22
CA ASP A 110 14.95 10.58 23.04
C ASP A 110 14.58 11.93 22.42
N GLY A 111 13.27 12.22 22.26
CA GLY A 111 12.74 13.45 21.66
C GLY A 111 12.86 13.51 20.13
N LYS A 112 13.64 12.60 19.52
CA LYS A 112 13.77 12.43 18.07
C LYS A 112 13.64 10.96 17.71
N VAL A 113 12.89 10.70 16.65
CA VAL A 113 12.75 9.36 16.08
C VAL A 113 13.72 9.26 14.90
N THR A 114 14.59 8.27 14.97
CA THR A 114 15.53 7.94 13.91
C THR A 114 14.86 7.11 12.82
N ARG A 115 15.55 6.96 11.69
CA ARG A 115 15.04 6.19 10.56
C ARG A 115 14.86 4.71 10.89
N ASP A 116 15.71 4.15 11.76
CA ASP A 116 15.69 2.73 12.07
C ASP A 116 14.56 2.40 13.05
N GLU A 117 14.35 3.22 14.07
CA GLU A 117 13.19 3.10 14.96
C GLU A 117 11.87 3.25 14.21
N ALA A 118 11.76 4.23 13.31
CA ALA A 118 10.58 4.39 12.46
C ALA A 118 10.36 3.18 11.53
N LYS A 119 11.43 2.53 11.06
CA LYS A 119 11.30 1.28 10.29
C LYS A 119 10.78 0.16 11.17
N ASP A 120 11.20 0.07 12.42
CA ASP A 120 10.78 -1.02 13.31
C ASP A 120 9.30 -0.88 13.70
N VAL A 121 8.84 0.34 14.00
CA VAL A 121 7.40 0.63 14.15
C VAL A 121 6.64 0.26 12.88
N LYS A 122 7.19 0.57 11.70
CA LYS A 122 6.57 0.20 10.42
C LYS A 122 6.55 -1.30 10.16
N LYS A 123 7.61 -2.04 10.53
CA LYS A 123 7.66 -3.51 10.40
C LYS A 123 6.61 -4.15 11.29
N LEU A 124 6.52 -3.73 12.56
CA LEU A 124 5.47 -4.18 13.48
C LEU A 124 4.08 -3.96 12.90
N ALA A 125 3.80 -2.76 12.37
CA ALA A 125 2.53 -2.48 11.72
C ALA A 125 2.26 -3.39 10.51
N LYS A 126 3.30 -3.72 9.73
CA LYS A 126 3.19 -4.61 8.58
C LYS A 126 2.92 -6.06 9.00
N GLU A 127 3.63 -6.56 10.00
CA GLU A 127 3.44 -7.92 10.53
C GLU A 127 2.04 -8.09 11.13
N LEU A 128 1.55 -7.11 11.90
CA LEU A 128 0.18 -7.11 12.43
C LEU A 128 -0.85 -7.16 11.29
N LYS A 129 -0.64 -6.39 10.22
CA LYS A 129 -1.49 -6.42 9.04
C LYS A 129 -1.46 -7.76 8.30
N GLU A 130 -0.28 -8.36 8.13
CA GLU A 130 -0.13 -9.67 7.48
C GLU A 130 -0.80 -10.75 8.31
N ASN A 131 -0.59 -10.77 9.62
CA ASN A 131 -1.26 -11.68 10.55
C ASN A 131 -2.79 -11.55 10.49
N ALA A 132 -3.32 -10.33 10.50
CA ALA A 132 -4.76 -10.10 10.35
C ALA A 132 -5.27 -10.61 8.99
N ARG A 133 -4.53 -10.35 7.91
CA ARG A 133 -4.87 -10.83 6.57
C ARG A 133 -4.82 -12.36 6.47
N GLU A 134 -3.90 -13.01 7.15
CA GLU A 134 -3.81 -14.46 7.15
C GLU A 134 -4.97 -15.09 7.92
N LYS A 135 -5.31 -14.55 9.09
CA LYS A 135 -6.44 -15.00 9.91
C LYS A 135 -7.75 -14.83 9.15
N PHE A 136 -8.10 -13.60 8.77
CA PHE A 136 -9.41 -13.28 8.21
C PHE A 136 -9.49 -13.48 6.69
N GLY A 137 -8.37 -13.38 5.96
CA GLY A 137 -8.36 -13.51 4.49
C GLY A 137 -8.46 -14.94 3.99
N LYS A 138 -7.94 -15.94 4.72
CA LYS A 138 -8.16 -17.36 4.39
C LYS A 138 -9.61 -17.76 4.66
N GLU A 139 -10.19 -17.24 5.73
CA GLU A 139 -11.56 -17.51 6.15
C GLU A 139 -12.57 -16.91 5.15
N ALA A 140 -12.40 -15.63 4.79
CA ALA A 140 -13.20 -14.97 3.76
C ALA A 140 -13.17 -15.70 2.41
N ARG A 141 -12.00 -16.25 2.00
CA ARG A 141 -11.87 -17.04 0.76
C ARG A 141 -12.58 -18.39 0.83
N ARG A 142 -12.58 -19.05 2.00
CA ARG A 142 -13.27 -20.33 2.21
C ARG A 142 -14.77 -20.16 2.17
N ASP A 143 -15.31 -19.15 2.85
CA ASP A 143 -16.75 -18.89 2.88
C ASP A 143 -17.28 -18.43 1.51
N GLY A 144 -16.54 -17.59 0.79
CA GLY A 144 -16.88 -17.22 -0.59
C GLY A 144 -17.02 -18.44 -1.51
N LYS A 145 -16.04 -19.35 -1.48
CA LYS A 145 -16.07 -20.59 -2.28
C LYS A 145 -17.20 -21.54 -1.87
N LYS A 146 -17.56 -21.58 -0.59
CA LYS A 146 -18.68 -22.40 -0.09
C LYS A 146 -20.03 -21.83 -0.53
N ARG A 147 -20.19 -20.50 -0.52
CA ARG A 147 -21.39 -19.82 -1.00
C ARG A 147 -21.58 -20.01 -2.50
N GLU A 148 -20.54 -19.79 -3.30
CA GLU A 148 -20.57 -20.00 -4.76
C GLU A 148 -20.97 -21.45 -5.12
N ARG A 149 -20.44 -22.44 -4.40
CA ARG A 149 -20.81 -23.85 -4.59
C ARG A 149 -22.25 -24.17 -4.20
N ARG A 150 -22.82 -23.47 -3.21
CA ARG A 150 -24.23 -23.65 -2.82
C ARG A 150 -25.16 -23.03 -3.85
N GLU A 151 -24.82 -21.85 -4.35
CA GLU A 151 -25.59 -21.14 -5.38
C GLU A 151 -25.63 -21.93 -6.69
N LYS A 152 -24.48 -22.47 -7.14
CA LYS A 152 -24.39 -23.39 -8.30
C LYS A 152 -25.14 -24.72 -8.14
N ARG A 153 -25.47 -25.13 -6.91
CA ARG A 153 -26.25 -26.35 -6.64
C ARG A 153 -27.75 -26.08 -6.50
N ALA A 154 -28.12 -24.80 -6.37
CA ALA A 154 -29.51 -24.36 -6.22
C ALA A 154 -30.09 -23.79 -7.53
N SER A 155 -29.25 -23.57 -8.55
CA SER A 155 -29.63 -23.30 -9.95
C SER A 155 -29.57 -24.59 -10.77
#